data_AF-G8BJQ7-F1
#
_entry.id   AF-G8BJQ7-F1
#
_cell.length_a   1.000
_cell.length_b   1.000
_cell.length_c   1.000
_cell.angle_alpha   90.00
_cell.angle_beta   90.00
_cell.angle_gamma   90.00
#
_symmetry.space_group_name_H-M   'P 1'
#
loop_
_entity.id
_entity.type
_entity.pdbx_description
1 polymer ?
#
loop_
_entity_poly.entity_id
_entity_poly.type
_entity_poly.pdbx_seq_one_letter_code
_entity_poly.pdbx_strand_id
1 'polypeptide(L)'
;MGKFLQLLLHPDELKSVIQLTGFRQPLHPAPASQSPALKRCYELLNLTSRSFAAVIEELHPELRDAIMIFYLVLRALDTIEDDMSIDPEIKVPLLRGFYEKLDSKDWTFDGNGPKEKDRVVLVEFDQILDIYHGLKPQYQNIIKDITRKMGNGMADYILDENFNLNGVETIEDYNLYCHYVAGLVGEGLTKLMVLAKFSDESLVEDNFEKSNSMGLFLQKTNIIRDYHEDLLDGRSFWPKEVWSKYTPDLPQFHKNKSMEFEGLSCINDLVLNALGHVKHVLEFLSLVKDPSTFSFCAIPQVMAIATLAEVYNNPKVLHGVVKIRKGTTCKLILESRTYPGVVKIFRHYIQVINHKSSVRDPNYLKIGIKCGEIEQFCETMFPSENAIPKGARISEGPINKILKSRKSIDDSMQVRIDQETFNTNAVLGFIGVLLASLFIYIYR
;
A
#
# COMPACT_ATOMS: atom_id res chain seq x y z
N MET A 1 3.45 -27.37 -1.04
CA MET A 1 3.82 -27.42 0.40
C MET A 1 2.74 -26.72 1.21
N GLY A 2 2.26 -27.32 2.29
CA GLY A 2 1.23 -26.69 3.15
C GLY A 2 1.78 -25.45 3.86
N LYS A 3 0.90 -24.47 4.13
CA LYS A 3 1.25 -23.18 4.78
C LYS A 3 2.02 -23.35 6.10
N PHE A 4 1.75 -24.43 6.84
CA PHE A 4 2.42 -24.74 8.11
C PHE A 4 3.89 -25.17 7.91
N LEU A 5 4.16 -26.04 6.92
CA LEU A 5 5.52 -26.50 6.62
C LEU A 5 6.41 -25.34 6.16
N GLN A 6 5.84 -24.38 5.43
CA GLN A 6 6.54 -23.17 4.98
C GLN A 6 6.96 -22.29 6.16
N LEU A 7 6.12 -22.16 7.20
CA LEU A 7 6.47 -21.39 8.40
C LEU A 7 7.55 -22.08 9.24
N LEU A 8 7.55 -23.41 9.31
CA LEU A 8 8.60 -24.16 10.01
C LEU A 8 9.99 -24.02 9.35
N LEU A 9 10.04 -23.85 8.02
CA LEU A 9 11.27 -23.58 7.29
C LEU A 9 11.80 -22.15 7.46
N HIS A 10 10.99 -21.25 8.04
CA HIS A 10 11.35 -19.86 8.31
C HIS A 10 11.03 -19.48 9.78
N PRO A 11 11.86 -19.90 10.74
CA PRO A 11 11.59 -19.72 12.18
C PRO A 11 11.31 -18.26 12.60
N ASP A 12 12.02 -17.30 12.00
CA ASP A 12 11.79 -15.88 12.25
C ASP A 12 10.39 -15.43 11.80
N GLU A 13 9.93 -15.93 10.65
CA GLU A 13 8.57 -15.64 10.14
C GLU A 13 7.50 -16.26 11.04
N LEU A 14 7.71 -17.49 11.54
CA LEU A 14 6.80 -18.13 12.48
C LEU A 14 6.70 -17.34 13.79
N LYS A 15 7.83 -16.87 14.34
CA LYS A 15 7.84 -15.99 15.51
C LYS A 15 7.04 -14.72 15.25
N SER A 16 7.21 -14.08 14.09
CA SER A 16 6.44 -12.87 13.74
C SER A 16 4.94 -13.14 13.67
N VAL A 17 4.52 -14.30 13.14
CA VAL A 17 3.10 -14.69 13.14
C VAL A 17 2.60 -14.81 14.58
N ILE A 18 3.31 -15.53 15.45
CA ILE A 18 2.92 -15.74 16.85
C ILE A 18 2.84 -14.41 17.61
N GLN A 19 3.84 -13.55 17.44
CA GLN A 19 3.89 -12.23 18.06
C GLN A 19 2.68 -11.38 17.64
N LEU A 20 2.41 -11.30 16.33
CA LEU A 20 1.32 -10.50 15.80
C LEU A 20 -0.05 -11.01 16.25
N THR A 21 -0.27 -12.33 16.29
CA THR A 21 -1.57 -12.90 16.65
C THR A 21 -1.81 -13.04 18.14
N GLY A 22 -0.75 -13.21 18.94
CA GLY A 22 -0.87 -13.60 20.36
C GLY A 22 -0.42 -12.53 21.36
N PHE A 23 0.49 -11.63 20.98
CA PHE A 23 1.15 -10.73 21.94
C PHE A 23 0.97 -9.26 21.61
N ARG A 24 0.83 -8.94 20.32
CA ARG A 24 0.67 -7.58 19.83
C ARG A 24 -0.72 -7.06 20.19
N GLN A 25 -0.75 -5.92 20.87
CA GLN A 25 -2.00 -5.28 21.30
C GLN A 25 -2.34 -4.11 20.35
N PRO A 26 -3.60 -3.92 19.94
CA PRO A 26 -3.99 -2.77 19.14
C PRO A 26 -3.75 -1.47 19.93
N LEU A 27 -3.37 -0.37 19.26
CA LEU A 27 -3.22 0.94 19.92
C LEU A 27 -4.58 1.46 20.39
N HIS A 28 -5.59 1.30 19.55
CA HIS A 28 -6.94 1.74 19.81
C HIS A 28 -7.89 0.56 19.62
N PRO A 29 -8.33 -0.10 20.69
CA PRO A 29 -9.31 -1.19 20.58
C PRO A 29 -10.63 -0.73 19.94
N ALA A 30 -11.38 -1.67 19.36
CA ALA A 30 -12.74 -1.40 18.92
C ALA A 30 -13.66 -1.08 20.11
N PRO A 31 -14.63 -0.15 19.97
CA PRO A 31 -15.60 0.13 21.02
C PRO A 31 -16.47 -1.11 21.29
N ALA A 32 -16.85 -1.31 22.55
CA ALA A 32 -17.62 -2.48 22.99
C ALA A 32 -19.06 -2.53 22.47
N SER A 33 -19.62 -1.38 22.07
CA SER A 33 -20.95 -1.26 21.49
C SER A 33 -20.88 -0.39 20.24
N GLN A 34 -21.52 -0.83 19.16
CA GLN A 34 -21.58 -0.16 17.86
C GLN A 34 -23.03 -0.19 17.37
N SER A 35 -23.44 0.84 16.62
CA SER A 35 -24.73 0.80 15.93
C SER A 35 -24.74 -0.35 14.90
N PRO A 36 -25.91 -0.94 14.58
CA PRO A 36 -26.01 -1.97 13.55
C PRO A 36 -25.44 -1.52 12.19
N ALA A 37 -25.70 -0.27 11.78
CA ALA A 37 -25.17 0.31 10.54
C ALA A 37 -23.64 0.42 10.55
N LEU A 38 -23.04 0.86 11.67
CA LEU A 38 -21.57 0.96 11.79
C LEU A 38 -20.92 -0.42 11.71
N LYS A 39 -21.49 -1.40 12.44
CA LYS A 39 -21.03 -2.78 12.37
C LYS A 39 -21.11 -3.32 10.94
N ARG A 40 -22.22 -3.02 10.23
CA ARG A 40 -22.39 -3.44 8.84
C ARG A 40 -21.35 -2.82 7.92
N CYS A 41 -21.01 -1.54 8.10
CA CYS A 41 -19.95 -0.90 7.33
C CYS A 41 -18.58 -1.56 7.55
N TYR A 42 -18.23 -1.95 8.77
CA TYR A 42 -17.00 -2.73 9.03
C TYR A 42 -17.06 -4.15 8.42
N GLU A 43 -18.22 -4.79 8.37
CA GLU A 43 -18.39 -6.05 7.63
C GLU A 43 -18.17 -5.85 6.13
N LEU A 44 -18.76 -4.81 5.53
CA LEU A 44 -18.55 -4.45 4.12
C LEU A 44 -17.07 -4.16 3.83
N LEU A 45 -16.37 -3.47 4.73
CA LEU A 45 -14.94 -3.22 4.63
C LEU A 45 -14.13 -4.54 4.62
N ASN A 46 -14.45 -5.47 5.51
CA ASN A 46 -13.79 -6.77 5.58
C ASN A 46 -14.08 -7.68 4.37
N LEU A 47 -15.27 -7.57 3.77
CA LEU A 47 -15.65 -8.31 2.56
C LEU A 47 -14.86 -7.83 1.34
N THR A 48 -14.71 -6.51 1.20
CA THR A 48 -14.06 -5.88 0.04
C THR A 48 -12.53 -5.88 0.16
N SER A 49 -11.96 -5.71 1.36
CA SER A 49 -10.51 -5.71 1.54
C SER A 49 -10.02 -6.14 2.91
N ARG A 50 -9.60 -7.42 3.01
CA ARG A 50 -9.02 -7.99 4.23
C ARG A 50 -7.73 -7.31 4.69
N SER A 51 -6.90 -6.85 3.77
CA SER A 51 -5.60 -6.24 4.12
C SER A 51 -5.77 -4.81 4.61
N PHE A 52 -6.61 -4.01 3.95
CA PHE A 52 -6.85 -2.63 4.37
C PHE A 52 -7.77 -2.57 5.60
N ALA A 53 -8.73 -3.47 5.75
CA ALA A 53 -9.59 -3.54 6.94
C ALA A 53 -8.78 -3.61 8.23
N ALA A 54 -7.81 -4.53 8.30
CA ALA A 54 -6.99 -4.72 9.49
C ALA A 54 -6.22 -3.47 9.90
N VAL A 55 -5.70 -2.68 8.96
CA VAL A 55 -4.97 -1.44 9.28
C VAL A 55 -5.90 -0.26 9.56
N ILE A 56 -7.09 -0.23 8.95
CA ILE A 56 -8.09 0.82 9.22
C ILE A 56 -8.66 0.66 10.63
N GLU A 57 -9.01 -0.56 11.05
CA GLU A 57 -9.60 -0.82 12.37
C GLU A 57 -8.69 -0.43 13.55
N GLU A 58 -7.38 -0.29 13.31
CA GLU A 58 -6.39 0.09 14.31
C GLU A 58 -6.19 1.59 14.47
N LEU A 59 -6.74 2.39 13.54
CA LEU A 59 -6.63 3.84 13.56
C LEU A 59 -7.24 4.43 14.84
N HIS A 60 -6.73 5.61 15.21
CA HIS A 60 -7.31 6.44 16.24
C HIS A 60 -8.80 6.72 15.94
N PRO A 61 -9.70 6.66 16.95
CA PRO A 61 -11.15 6.81 16.74
C PRO A 61 -11.57 8.07 15.96
N GLU A 62 -10.81 9.15 16.10
CA GLU A 62 -10.99 10.40 15.34
C GLU A 62 -10.99 10.21 13.81
N LEU A 63 -10.17 9.30 13.28
CA LEU A 63 -10.05 9.07 11.83
C LEU A 63 -10.57 7.71 11.39
N ARG A 64 -10.75 6.75 12.30
CA ARG A 64 -11.08 5.36 11.97
C ARG A 64 -12.35 5.25 11.11
N ASP A 65 -13.46 5.78 11.61
CA ASP A 65 -14.75 5.68 10.91
C ASP A 65 -14.75 6.55 9.65
N ALA A 66 -14.10 7.72 9.69
CA ALA A 66 -13.99 8.60 8.52
C ALA A 66 -13.21 7.95 7.37
N ILE A 67 -12.08 7.30 7.66
CA ILE A 67 -11.26 6.59 6.66
C ILE A 67 -11.96 5.31 6.20
N MET A 68 -12.67 4.60 7.08
CA MET A 68 -13.50 3.46 6.69
C MET A 68 -14.57 3.87 5.68
N ILE A 69 -15.31 4.95 5.94
CA ILE A 69 -16.33 5.45 5.01
C ILE A 69 -15.70 5.97 3.73
N PHE A 70 -14.58 6.70 3.84
CA PHE A 70 -13.86 7.15 2.66
C PHE A 70 -13.47 5.97 1.76
N TYR A 71 -12.96 4.88 2.34
CA TYR A 71 -12.64 3.66 1.60
C TYR A 71 -13.88 3.04 0.94
N LEU A 72 -14.99 2.88 1.66
CA LEU A 72 -16.20 2.25 1.12
C LEU A 72 -16.84 3.08 -0.01
N VAL A 73 -16.85 4.41 0.12
CA VAL A 73 -17.33 5.31 -0.93
C VAL A 73 -16.50 5.16 -2.21
N LEU A 74 -15.17 5.15 -2.09
CA LEU A 74 -14.30 4.98 -3.25
C LEU A 74 -14.36 3.55 -3.82
N ARG A 75 -14.52 2.53 -2.98
CA ARG A 75 -14.73 1.13 -3.43
C ARG A 75 -16.03 0.97 -4.21
N ALA A 76 -17.11 1.65 -3.80
CA ALA A 76 -18.36 1.65 -4.53
C ALA A 76 -18.21 2.32 -5.90
N LEU A 77 -17.47 3.43 -5.97
CA LEU A 77 -17.13 4.11 -7.23
C LEU A 77 -16.31 3.20 -8.16
N ASP A 78 -15.26 2.56 -7.63
CA ASP A 78 -14.38 1.58 -8.32
C ASP A 78 -15.21 0.40 -8.88
N THR A 79 -16.17 -0.10 -8.09
CA THR A 79 -17.06 -1.21 -8.51
C THR A 79 -17.96 -0.83 -9.69
N ILE A 80 -18.30 0.46 -9.87
CA ILE A 80 -19.03 0.92 -11.08
C ILE A 80 -18.08 0.99 -12.29
N GLU A 81 -16.85 1.43 -12.06
CA GLU A 81 -15.82 1.61 -13.10
C GLU A 81 -15.37 0.26 -13.68
N ASP A 82 -14.98 -0.67 -12.82
CA ASP A 82 -14.43 -2.00 -13.17
C ASP A 82 -15.48 -2.93 -13.83
N ASP A 83 -16.78 -2.69 -13.59
CA ASP A 83 -17.83 -3.59 -14.08
C ASP A 83 -18.08 -3.41 -15.58
N MET A 84 -17.49 -4.30 -16.38
CA MET A 84 -17.61 -4.32 -17.85
C MET A 84 -19.01 -4.68 -18.36
N SER A 85 -19.96 -5.05 -17.48
CA SER A 85 -21.36 -5.31 -17.88
C SER A 85 -22.23 -4.05 -17.91
N ILE A 86 -21.76 -2.94 -17.35
CA ILE A 86 -22.47 -1.65 -17.39
C ILE A 86 -22.09 -0.91 -18.67
N ASP A 87 -23.11 -0.57 -19.46
CA ASP A 87 -22.95 0.22 -20.69
C ASP A 87 -22.25 1.56 -20.39
N PRO A 88 -21.21 1.96 -21.16
CA PRO A 88 -20.57 3.27 -21.03
C PRO A 88 -21.55 4.45 -20.98
N GLU A 89 -22.68 4.41 -21.70
CA GLU A 89 -23.71 5.47 -21.69
C GLU A 89 -24.38 5.64 -20.32
N ILE A 90 -24.42 4.58 -19.50
CA ILE A 90 -24.92 4.59 -18.13
C ILE A 90 -23.78 4.87 -17.15
N LYS A 91 -22.63 4.22 -17.37
CA LYS A 91 -21.46 4.26 -16.49
C LYS A 91 -20.91 5.67 -16.35
N VAL A 92 -20.72 6.38 -17.47
CA VAL A 92 -20.09 7.71 -17.47
C VAL A 92 -20.90 8.75 -16.69
N PRO A 93 -22.22 8.94 -16.92
CA PRO A 93 -23.03 9.85 -16.10
C PRO A 93 -23.06 9.43 -14.63
N LEU A 94 -23.10 8.13 -14.35
CA LEU A 94 -23.12 7.61 -12.99
C LEU A 94 -21.83 7.96 -12.24
N LEU A 95 -20.66 7.74 -12.83
CA LEU A 95 -19.36 8.09 -12.25
C LEU A 95 -19.23 9.59 -12.00
N ARG A 96 -19.60 10.42 -12.99
CA ARG A 96 -19.52 11.88 -12.85
C ARG A 96 -20.47 12.43 -11.78
N GLY A 97 -21.66 11.86 -11.64
CA GLY A 97 -22.68 12.26 -10.67
C GLY A 97 -22.62 11.54 -9.32
N PHE A 98 -21.70 10.58 -9.13
CA PHE A 98 -21.69 9.72 -7.94
C PHE A 98 -21.51 10.51 -6.64
N TYR A 99 -20.67 11.55 -6.66
CA TYR A 99 -20.42 12.41 -5.50
C TYR A 99 -21.67 13.15 -5.00
N GLU A 100 -22.68 13.38 -5.87
CA GLU A 100 -23.95 14.01 -5.49
C GLU A 100 -24.84 13.02 -4.72
N LYS A 101 -24.66 11.72 -4.92
CA LYS A 101 -25.39 10.68 -4.19
C LYS A 101 -25.03 10.67 -2.71
N LEU A 102 -23.87 11.21 -2.34
CA LEU A 102 -23.49 11.40 -0.95
C LEU A 102 -24.41 12.36 -0.18
N ASP A 103 -25.13 13.25 -0.87
CA ASP A 103 -26.13 14.14 -0.24
C ASP A 103 -27.50 13.47 -0.03
N SER A 104 -27.73 12.33 -0.67
CA SER A 104 -28.97 11.56 -0.52
C SER A 104 -28.94 10.69 0.74
N LYS A 105 -30.10 10.25 1.22
CA LYS A 105 -30.20 9.43 2.46
C LYS A 105 -30.30 7.92 2.21
N ASP A 106 -30.80 7.53 1.04
CA ASP A 106 -31.29 6.18 0.75
C ASP A 106 -30.90 5.71 -0.66
N TRP A 107 -29.90 6.35 -1.28
CA TRP A 107 -29.45 5.93 -2.60
C TRP A 107 -28.72 4.59 -2.53
N THR A 108 -29.11 3.69 -3.43
CA THR A 108 -28.47 2.40 -3.67
C THR A 108 -28.43 2.14 -5.18
N PHE A 109 -27.60 1.18 -5.60
CA PHE A 109 -27.48 0.79 -7.00
C PHE A 109 -27.37 -0.72 -7.14
N ASP A 110 -28.28 -1.30 -7.93
CA ASP A 110 -28.38 -2.74 -8.21
C ASP A 110 -28.12 -3.06 -9.70
N GLY A 111 -27.51 -2.14 -10.44
CA GLY A 111 -27.28 -2.26 -11.89
C GLY A 111 -26.02 -3.04 -12.28
N ASN A 112 -25.17 -3.41 -11.32
CA ASN A 112 -23.97 -4.22 -11.59
C ASN A 112 -24.33 -5.65 -12.01
N GLY A 113 -23.40 -6.28 -12.73
CA GLY A 113 -23.46 -7.70 -13.06
C GLY A 113 -23.60 -8.57 -11.80
N PRO A 114 -24.37 -9.67 -11.83
CA PRO A 114 -24.65 -10.48 -10.64
C PRO A 114 -23.41 -11.21 -10.08
N LYS A 115 -22.31 -11.23 -10.83
CA LYS A 115 -21.03 -11.82 -10.44
C LYS A 115 -20.01 -10.79 -9.98
N GLU A 116 -20.35 -9.50 -10.04
CA GLU A 116 -19.45 -8.44 -9.61
C GLU A 116 -19.19 -8.59 -8.10
N LYS A 117 -17.91 -8.75 -7.74
CA LYS A 117 -17.51 -9.29 -6.45
C LYS A 117 -17.92 -8.38 -5.30
N ASP A 118 -17.77 -7.07 -5.53
CA ASP A 118 -17.97 -6.05 -4.50
C ASP A 118 -19.32 -5.34 -4.65
N ARG A 119 -20.22 -5.80 -5.54
CA ARG A 119 -21.59 -5.25 -5.77
C ARG A 119 -22.37 -4.91 -4.51
N VAL A 120 -22.16 -5.69 -3.43
CA VAL A 120 -22.83 -5.47 -2.14
C VAL A 120 -22.63 -4.06 -1.58
N VAL A 121 -21.49 -3.40 -1.83
CA VAL A 121 -21.28 -2.03 -1.33
C VAL A 121 -22.17 -0.99 -2.02
N LEU A 122 -22.65 -1.27 -3.23
CA LEU A 122 -23.58 -0.42 -3.98
C LEU A 122 -25.03 -0.72 -3.64
N VAL A 123 -25.36 -1.99 -3.44
CA VAL A 123 -26.71 -2.44 -3.06
C VAL A 123 -27.08 -1.97 -1.66
N GLU A 124 -26.12 -1.93 -0.74
CA GLU A 124 -26.29 -1.50 0.65
C GLU A 124 -25.65 -0.12 0.91
N PHE A 125 -25.60 0.73 -0.12
CA PHE A 125 -24.95 2.04 -0.02
C PHE A 125 -25.66 3.01 0.95
N ASP A 126 -26.95 2.79 1.20
CA ASP A 126 -27.73 3.48 2.24
C ASP A 126 -27.10 3.33 3.64
N GLN A 127 -26.54 2.16 3.95
CA GLN A 127 -25.85 1.91 5.22
C GLN A 127 -24.56 2.75 5.34
N ILE A 128 -23.86 2.94 4.21
CA ILE A 128 -22.65 3.79 4.13
C ILE A 128 -23.04 5.26 4.31
N LEU A 129 -24.15 5.69 3.69
CA LEU A 129 -24.67 7.05 3.79
C LEU A 129 -25.07 7.43 5.23
N ASP A 130 -25.70 6.51 5.97
CA ASP A 130 -26.08 6.73 7.38
C ASP A 130 -24.88 7.12 8.25
N ILE A 131 -23.77 6.39 8.11
CA ILE A 131 -22.53 6.70 8.85
C ILE A 131 -21.83 7.95 8.28
N TYR A 132 -21.83 8.12 6.95
CA TYR A 132 -21.25 9.29 6.28
C TYR A 132 -21.85 10.61 6.79
N HIS A 133 -23.18 10.70 6.93
CA HIS A 133 -23.86 11.90 7.43
C HIS A 133 -23.58 12.19 8.91
N GLY A 134 -23.14 11.19 9.68
CA GLY A 134 -22.68 11.34 11.06
C GLY A 134 -21.26 11.90 11.19
N LEU A 135 -20.47 11.94 10.11
CA LEU A 135 -19.10 12.46 10.14
C LEU A 135 -19.06 13.99 10.30
N LYS A 136 -17.90 14.53 10.68
CA LYS A 136 -17.69 16.00 10.71
C LYS A 136 -17.91 16.59 9.31
N PRO A 137 -18.56 17.77 9.18
CA PRO A 137 -18.81 18.38 7.87
C PRO A 137 -17.56 18.57 7.02
N GLN A 138 -16.42 18.87 7.65
CA GLN A 138 -15.15 19.00 6.95
C GLN A 138 -14.66 17.67 6.35
N TYR A 139 -14.88 16.54 7.03
CA TYR A 139 -14.55 15.21 6.52
C TYR A 139 -15.49 14.81 5.36
N GLN A 140 -16.78 15.11 5.50
CA GLN A 140 -17.76 14.90 4.44
C GLN A 140 -17.36 15.64 3.15
N ASN A 141 -16.95 16.91 3.28
CA ASN A 141 -16.50 17.73 2.16
C ASN A 141 -15.25 17.17 1.46
N ILE A 142 -14.28 16.66 2.23
CA ILE A 142 -13.06 16.05 1.67
C ILE A 142 -13.42 14.79 0.89
N ILE A 143 -14.19 13.87 1.49
CA ILE A 143 -14.63 12.62 0.86
C ILE A 143 -15.38 12.93 -0.45
N LYS A 144 -16.29 13.90 -0.40
CA LYS A 144 -17.09 14.30 -1.57
C LYS A 144 -16.25 14.92 -2.68
N ASP A 145 -15.31 15.82 -2.36
CA ASP A 145 -14.42 16.43 -3.38
C ASP A 145 -13.54 15.37 -4.05
N ILE A 146 -12.94 14.46 -3.29
CA ILE A 146 -12.12 13.39 -3.85
C ILE A 146 -12.96 12.44 -4.71
N THR A 147 -14.13 12.05 -4.24
CA THR A 147 -15.07 11.21 -5.00
C THR A 147 -15.45 11.86 -6.33
N ARG A 148 -15.71 13.18 -6.33
CA ARG A 148 -15.99 13.95 -7.55
C ARG A 148 -14.81 13.93 -8.52
N LYS A 149 -13.58 14.19 -8.03
CA LYS A 149 -12.39 14.23 -8.87
C LYS A 149 -12.07 12.86 -9.47
N MET A 150 -12.12 11.81 -8.64
CA MET A 150 -11.86 10.43 -9.05
C MET A 150 -12.90 9.94 -10.06
N GLY A 151 -14.18 10.18 -9.81
CA GLY A 151 -15.25 9.78 -10.73
C GLY A 151 -15.18 10.49 -12.09
N ASN A 152 -14.79 11.77 -12.11
CA ASN A 152 -14.54 12.47 -13.37
C ASN A 152 -13.32 11.93 -14.11
N GLY A 153 -12.21 11.68 -13.41
CA GLY A 153 -11.00 11.10 -14.02
C GLY A 153 -11.27 9.71 -14.61
N MET A 154 -11.93 8.82 -13.86
CA MET A 154 -12.36 7.50 -14.35
C MET A 154 -13.24 7.61 -15.60
N ALA A 155 -14.22 8.53 -15.59
CA ALA A 155 -15.08 8.77 -16.74
C ALA A 155 -14.32 9.31 -17.96
N ASP A 156 -13.31 10.16 -17.76
CA ASP A 156 -12.46 10.68 -18.84
C ASP A 156 -11.67 9.54 -19.50
N TYR A 157 -11.12 8.59 -18.71
CA TYR A 157 -10.41 7.41 -19.23
C TYR A 157 -11.33 6.44 -19.99
N ILE A 158 -12.56 6.23 -19.51
CA ILE A 158 -13.54 5.38 -20.22
C ILE A 158 -13.90 5.97 -21.59
N LEU A 159 -13.99 7.31 -21.70
CA LEU A 159 -14.32 8.00 -22.94
C LEU A 159 -13.12 8.18 -23.89
N ASP A 160 -11.91 7.93 -23.41
CA ASP A 160 -10.70 8.05 -24.22
C ASP A 160 -10.60 6.85 -25.17
N GLU A 161 -11.05 7.04 -26.41
CA GLU A 161 -10.94 6.05 -27.48
C GLU A 161 -9.49 5.61 -27.72
N ASN A 162 -8.52 6.51 -27.56
CA ASN A 162 -7.11 6.18 -27.73
C ASN A 162 -6.62 5.28 -26.59
N PHE A 163 -6.99 5.57 -25.34
CA PHE A 163 -6.70 4.70 -24.21
C PHE A 163 -7.33 3.31 -24.37
N ASN A 164 -8.60 3.24 -24.79
CA ASN A 164 -9.28 1.97 -25.02
C ASN A 164 -8.67 1.14 -26.16
N LEU A 165 -8.13 1.79 -27.20
CA LEU A 165 -7.53 1.10 -28.35
C LEU A 165 -6.04 0.77 -28.16
N ASN A 166 -5.27 1.68 -27.54
CA ASN A 166 -3.81 1.63 -27.50
C ASN A 166 -3.24 1.50 -26.07
N GLY A 167 -4.09 1.53 -25.04
CA GLY A 167 -3.69 1.52 -23.64
C GLY A 167 -3.02 2.83 -23.20
N VAL A 168 -2.24 2.76 -22.11
CA VAL A 168 -1.40 3.88 -21.65
C VAL A 168 -0.25 4.11 -22.65
N GLU A 169 -0.19 5.29 -23.28
CA GLU A 169 0.85 5.55 -24.28
C GLU A 169 2.17 6.01 -23.66
N THR A 170 2.15 7.07 -22.84
CA THR A 170 3.36 7.70 -22.28
C THR A 170 3.54 7.45 -20.78
N ILE A 171 4.73 7.74 -20.25
CA ILE A 171 4.98 7.77 -18.80
C ILE A 171 4.14 8.86 -18.12
N GLU A 172 3.87 9.97 -18.80
CA GLU A 172 2.98 11.04 -18.34
C GLU A 172 1.54 10.55 -18.20
N ASP A 173 1.00 9.83 -19.19
CA ASP A 173 -0.33 9.21 -19.12
C ASP A 173 -0.39 8.18 -17.99
N TYR A 174 0.69 7.42 -17.80
CA TYR A 174 0.80 6.45 -16.71
C TYR A 174 0.75 7.14 -15.34
N ASN A 175 1.47 8.26 -15.19
CA ASN A 175 1.46 9.07 -13.97
C ASN A 175 0.08 9.68 -13.72
N LEU A 176 -0.57 10.18 -14.77
CA LEU A 176 -1.89 10.80 -14.71
C LEU A 176 -2.96 9.78 -14.31
N TYR A 177 -2.93 8.58 -14.91
CA TYR A 177 -3.82 7.48 -14.54
C TYR A 177 -3.65 7.12 -13.06
N CYS A 178 -2.41 6.88 -12.64
CA CYS A 178 -2.10 6.57 -11.23
C CYS A 178 -2.50 7.71 -10.29
N HIS A 179 -2.42 8.97 -10.74
CA HIS A 179 -2.85 10.12 -9.95
C HIS A 179 -4.35 10.07 -9.69
N TYR A 180 -5.19 9.83 -10.70
CA TYR A 180 -6.64 9.76 -10.50
C TYR A 180 -7.07 8.60 -9.59
N VAL A 181 -6.52 7.41 -9.79
CA VAL A 181 -7.00 6.20 -9.07
C VAL A 181 -6.34 5.98 -7.71
N ALA A 182 -5.17 6.58 -7.46
CA ALA A 182 -4.43 6.38 -6.20
C ALA A 182 -3.86 7.67 -5.60
N GLY A 183 -3.40 8.61 -6.43
CA GLY A 183 -2.88 9.91 -5.98
C GLY A 183 -3.92 10.74 -5.22
N LEU A 184 -5.12 10.87 -5.79
CA LEU A 184 -6.27 11.57 -5.17
C LEU A 184 -6.69 10.95 -3.83
N VAL A 185 -6.58 9.62 -3.70
CA VAL A 185 -6.82 8.93 -2.43
C VAL A 185 -5.81 9.39 -1.38
N GLY A 186 -4.53 9.49 -1.78
CA GLY A 186 -3.48 10.10 -0.97
C GLY A 186 -3.85 11.52 -0.52
N GLU A 187 -4.27 12.39 -1.44
CA GLU A 187 -4.66 13.77 -1.11
C GLU A 187 -5.78 13.81 -0.06
N GLY A 188 -6.83 12.99 -0.25
CA GLY A 188 -7.94 12.87 0.67
C GLY A 188 -7.50 12.45 2.06
N LEU A 189 -6.72 11.38 2.14
CA LEU A 189 -6.14 10.91 3.41
C LEU A 189 -5.29 12.00 4.06
N THR A 190 -4.43 12.69 3.31
CA THR A 190 -3.60 13.78 3.83
C THR A 190 -4.44 14.91 4.42
N LYS A 191 -5.48 15.35 3.72
CA LYS A 191 -6.39 16.38 4.23
C LYS A 191 -7.08 15.96 5.53
N LEU A 192 -7.55 14.71 5.63
CA LEU A 192 -8.14 14.15 6.85
C LEU A 192 -7.13 14.14 8.00
N MET A 193 -5.90 13.66 7.74
CA MET A 193 -4.84 13.56 8.75
C MET A 193 -4.35 14.91 9.27
N VAL A 194 -4.20 15.90 8.38
CA VAL A 194 -3.81 17.27 8.76
C VAL A 194 -4.92 17.93 9.57
N LEU A 195 -6.18 17.78 9.16
CA LEU A 195 -7.32 18.33 9.90
C LEU A 195 -7.47 17.71 11.30
N ALA A 196 -7.15 16.42 11.46
CA ALA A 196 -7.08 15.75 12.76
C ALA A 196 -5.82 16.11 13.58
N LYS A 197 -4.89 16.92 13.03
CA LYS A 197 -3.59 17.26 13.61
C LYS A 197 -2.67 16.06 13.84
N PHE A 198 -2.85 15.01 13.03
CA PHE A 198 -2.04 13.79 13.06
C PHE A 198 -0.90 13.81 12.04
N SER A 199 -0.86 14.81 11.18
CA SER A 199 0.22 15.04 10.22
C SER A 199 0.56 16.53 10.12
N ASP A 200 1.77 16.82 9.66
CA ASP A 200 2.26 18.18 9.45
C ASP A 200 1.54 18.88 8.29
N GLU A 201 1.23 20.18 8.46
CA GLU A 201 0.53 20.99 7.45
C GLU A 201 1.34 21.14 6.15
N SER A 202 2.67 21.01 6.21
CA SER A 202 3.54 21.06 5.03
C SER A 202 3.24 20.00 3.97
N LEU A 203 2.53 18.91 4.32
CA LEU A 203 2.04 17.90 3.36
C LEU A 203 0.89 18.40 2.45
N VAL A 204 0.28 19.52 2.81
CA VAL A 204 -0.73 20.21 2.00
C VAL A 204 -0.08 21.38 1.25
N GLU A 205 0.86 22.07 1.90
CA GLU A 205 1.56 23.23 1.32
C GLU A 205 2.46 22.88 0.13
N ASP A 206 2.93 21.64 0.04
CA ASP A 206 3.68 21.13 -1.11
C ASP A 206 2.79 20.75 -2.32
N ASN A 207 1.53 21.21 -2.31
CA ASN A 207 0.52 20.86 -3.31
C ASN A 207 0.35 19.34 -3.47
N PHE A 208 0.43 18.62 -2.34
CA PHE A 208 0.26 17.17 -2.25
C PHE A 208 1.29 16.34 -3.02
N GLU A 209 2.42 16.90 -3.43
CA GLU A 209 3.43 16.20 -4.23
C GLU A 209 3.85 14.87 -3.58
N LYS A 210 4.17 14.90 -2.28
CA LYS A 210 4.57 13.68 -1.55
C LYS A 210 3.42 12.71 -1.36
N SER A 211 2.21 13.22 -1.18
CA SER A 211 1.01 12.41 -1.04
C SER A 211 0.65 11.69 -2.34
N ASN A 212 0.79 12.39 -3.48
CA ASN A 212 0.63 11.81 -4.80
C ASN A 212 1.66 10.69 -5.03
N SER A 213 2.94 10.92 -4.68
CA SER A 213 3.98 9.88 -4.75
C SER A 213 3.67 8.65 -3.89
N MET A 214 3.06 8.81 -2.71
CA MET A 214 2.60 7.68 -1.88
C MET A 214 1.58 6.82 -2.62
N GLY A 215 0.60 7.43 -3.30
CA GLY A 215 -0.40 6.72 -4.10
C GLY A 215 0.20 6.06 -5.33
N LEU A 216 1.01 6.82 -6.10
CA LEU A 216 1.69 6.31 -7.30
C LEU A 216 2.61 5.13 -6.99
N PHE A 217 3.37 5.16 -5.88
CA PHE A 217 4.24 4.05 -5.52
C PHE A 217 3.47 2.74 -5.31
N LEU A 218 2.34 2.79 -4.61
CA LEU A 218 1.46 1.64 -4.39
C LEU A 218 0.86 1.15 -5.71
N GLN A 219 0.29 2.07 -6.50
CA GLN A 219 -0.42 1.71 -7.73
C GLN A 219 0.52 1.13 -8.78
N LYS A 220 1.69 1.75 -8.98
CA LYS A 220 2.70 1.24 -9.91
C LYS A 220 3.22 -0.12 -9.50
N THR A 221 3.40 -0.35 -8.20
CA THR A 221 3.80 -1.67 -7.69
C THR A 221 2.75 -2.74 -7.99
N ASN A 222 1.46 -2.42 -7.85
CA ASN A 222 0.38 -3.34 -8.19
C ASN A 222 0.35 -3.63 -9.70
N ILE A 223 0.39 -2.59 -10.54
CA ILE A 223 0.38 -2.72 -12.01
C ILE A 223 1.56 -3.56 -12.54
N ILE A 224 2.75 -3.44 -11.94
CA ILE A 224 3.90 -4.27 -12.33
C ILE A 224 3.65 -5.74 -11.92
N ARG A 225 3.15 -5.97 -10.71
CA ARG A 225 2.93 -7.31 -10.16
C ARG A 225 1.81 -8.07 -10.88
N ASP A 226 0.73 -7.38 -11.23
CA ASP A 226 -0.54 -7.98 -11.65
C ASP A 226 -0.64 -8.11 -13.19
N TYR A 227 0.44 -7.82 -13.92
CA TYR A 227 0.55 -7.90 -15.38
C TYR A 227 -0.16 -9.11 -16.01
N HIS A 228 0.06 -10.33 -15.48
CA HIS A 228 -0.56 -11.52 -16.05
C HIS A 228 -2.08 -11.59 -15.80
N GLU A 229 -2.54 -11.16 -14.62
CA GLU A 229 -3.97 -11.13 -14.29
C GLU A 229 -4.68 -10.07 -15.14
N ASP A 230 -4.10 -8.86 -15.25
CA ASP A 230 -4.64 -7.78 -16.09
C ASP A 230 -4.75 -8.21 -17.56
N LEU A 231 -3.73 -8.90 -18.09
CA LEU A 231 -3.73 -9.39 -19.46
C LEU A 231 -4.83 -10.44 -19.72
N LEU A 232 -5.15 -11.29 -18.74
CA LEU A 232 -6.24 -12.28 -18.86
C LEU A 232 -7.62 -11.61 -18.87
N ASP A 233 -7.76 -10.48 -18.19
CA ASP A 233 -8.96 -9.65 -18.18
C ASP A 233 -9.06 -8.73 -19.41
N GLY A 234 -8.07 -8.78 -20.32
CA GLY A 234 -8.03 -7.93 -21.51
C GLY A 234 -7.61 -6.48 -21.25
N ARG A 235 -7.01 -6.20 -20.09
CA ARG A 235 -6.54 -4.88 -19.67
C ARG A 235 -5.02 -4.77 -19.81
N SER A 236 -4.52 -3.55 -19.96
CA SER A 236 -3.07 -3.27 -19.99
C SER A 236 -2.76 -1.87 -19.49
N PHE A 237 -2.04 -1.79 -18.38
CA PHE A 237 -1.64 -0.53 -17.76
C PHE A 237 -0.14 -0.21 -17.90
N TRP A 238 0.65 -1.08 -18.55
CA TRP A 238 2.06 -0.81 -18.80
C TRP A 238 2.18 0.23 -19.93
N PRO A 239 2.93 1.33 -19.73
CA PRO A 239 3.04 2.38 -20.73
C PRO A 239 3.78 1.91 -21.99
N LYS A 240 3.22 2.18 -23.16
CA LYS A 240 3.79 1.85 -24.48
C LYS A 240 5.17 2.43 -24.69
N GLU A 241 5.41 3.64 -24.21
CA GLU A 241 6.74 4.28 -24.20
C GLU A 241 7.81 3.39 -23.55
N VAL A 242 7.44 2.57 -22.55
CA VAL A 242 8.37 1.65 -21.88
C VAL A 242 8.42 0.30 -22.58
N TRP A 243 7.28 -0.39 -22.72
CA TRP A 243 7.31 -1.79 -23.20
C TRP A 243 7.68 -1.91 -24.68
N SER A 244 7.40 -0.90 -25.51
CA SER A 244 7.72 -0.93 -26.95
C SER A 244 9.23 -0.95 -27.25
N LYS A 245 10.07 -0.61 -26.27
CA LYS A 245 11.54 -0.76 -26.35
C LYS A 245 11.97 -2.24 -26.42
N TYR A 246 11.12 -3.14 -25.95
CA TYR A 246 11.45 -4.54 -25.66
C TYR A 246 10.62 -5.53 -26.48
N THR A 247 9.42 -5.14 -26.91
CA THR A 247 8.53 -5.99 -27.72
C THR A 247 7.68 -5.15 -28.68
N PRO A 248 7.34 -5.66 -29.88
CA PRO A 248 6.37 -5.01 -30.76
C PRO A 248 4.93 -5.05 -30.21
N ASP A 249 4.63 -6.00 -29.33
CA ASP A 249 3.29 -6.22 -28.77
C ASP A 249 3.40 -6.74 -27.33
N LEU A 250 2.73 -6.09 -26.38
CA LEU A 250 2.89 -6.35 -24.95
C LEU A 250 2.60 -7.81 -24.54
N PRO A 251 1.51 -8.46 -25.00
CA PRO A 251 1.20 -9.86 -24.69
C PRO A 251 2.27 -10.88 -25.11
N GLN A 252 3.24 -10.49 -25.96
CA GLN A 252 4.33 -11.39 -26.38
C GLN A 252 5.20 -11.84 -25.20
N PHE A 253 5.36 -11.01 -24.16
CA PHE A 253 6.11 -11.44 -22.97
C PHE A 253 5.47 -12.67 -22.30
N HIS A 254 4.15 -12.82 -22.41
CA HIS A 254 3.45 -14.00 -21.92
C HIS A 254 3.45 -15.14 -22.96
N LYS A 255 3.16 -14.83 -24.23
CA LYS A 255 2.94 -15.81 -25.29
C LYS A 255 4.23 -16.45 -25.82
N ASN A 256 5.34 -15.71 -25.83
CA ASN A 256 6.61 -16.16 -26.38
C ASN A 256 7.68 -16.26 -25.29
N LYS A 257 7.97 -17.50 -24.86
CA LYS A 257 9.01 -17.79 -23.87
C LYS A 257 10.42 -17.35 -24.29
N SER A 258 10.69 -17.19 -25.59
CA SER A 258 12.00 -16.70 -26.02
C SER A 258 12.23 -15.22 -25.66
N MET A 259 11.17 -14.48 -25.31
CA MET A 259 11.21 -13.06 -24.95
C MET A 259 11.27 -12.82 -23.44
N GLU A 260 11.62 -13.85 -22.66
CA GLU A 260 11.73 -13.73 -21.20
C GLU A 260 12.74 -12.66 -20.80
N PHE A 261 13.88 -12.55 -21.49
CA PHE A 261 14.91 -11.56 -21.19
C PHE A 261 14.41 -10.12 -21.44
N GLU A 262 13.72 -9.90 -22.55
CA GLU A 262 13.09 -8.63 -22.91
C GLU A 262 11.98 -8.26 -21.92
N GLY A 263 11.15 -9.23 -21.52
CA GLY A 263 10.11 -9.05 -20.52
C GLY A 263 10.68 -8.69 -19.15
N LEU A 264 11.75 -9.36 -18.72
CA LEU A 264 12.48 -9.02 -17.49
C LEU A 264 13.09 -7.62 -17.55
N SER A 265 13.68 -7.25 -18.69
CA SER A 265 14.24 -5.91 -18.89
C SER A 265 13.17 -4.82 -18.81
N CYS A 266 11.98 -5.10 -19.34
CA CYS A 266 10.80 -4.23 -19.25
C CYS A 266 10.32 -4.09 -17.79
N ILE A 267 10.20 -5.19 -17.05
CA ILE A 267 9.87 -5.17 -15.61
C ILE A 267 10.87 -4.28 -14.87
N ASN A 268 12.16 -4.41 -15.16
CA ASN A 268 13.20 -3.69 -14.46
C ASN A 268 13.17 -2.17 -14.78
N ASP A 269 12.79 -1.77 -16.00
CA ASP A 269 12.53 -0.35 -16.35
C ASP A 269 11.32 0.22 -15.57
N LEU A 270 10.24 -0.56 -15.44
CA LEU A 270 9.07 -0.16 -14.66
C LEU A 270 9.37 -0.08 -13.15
N VAL A 271 10.17 -1.02 -12.62
CA VAL A 271 10.64 -0.97 -11.22
C VAL A 271 11.52 0.27 -11.00
N LEU A 272 12.43 0.59 -11.94
CA LEU A 272 13.21 1.83 -11.88
C LEU A 272 12.32 3.07 -11.79
N ASN A 273 11.25 3.12 -12.60
CA ASN A 273 10.27 4.19 -12.59
C ASN A 273 9.52 4.28 -11.24
N ALA A 274 9.10 3.15 -10.68
CA ALA A 274 8.44 3.11 -9.37
C ALA A 274 9.37 3.54 -8.23
N LEU A 275 10.65 3.14 -8.25
CA LEU A 275 11.65 3.55 -7.27
C LEU A 275 11.89 5.08 -7.21
N GLY A 276 11.50 5.81 -8.28
CA GLY A 276 11.51 7.27 -8.30
C GLY A 276 10.70 7.93 -7.16
N HIS A 277 9.68 7.24 -6.64
CA HIS A 277 8.79 7.78 -5.59
C HIS A 277 9.30 7.54 -4.16
N VAL A 278 10.31 6.70 -3.96
CA VAL A 278 10.70 6.22 -2.62
C VAL A 278 11.17 7.35 -1.69
N LYS A 279 11.88 8.36 -2.20
CA LYS A 279 12.31 9.49 -1.38
C LYS A 279 11.11 10.27 -0.84
N HIS A 280 10.15 10.60 -1.69
CA HIS A 280 8.91 11.26 -1.27
C HIS A 280 8.10 10.41 -0.30
N VAL A 281 8.04 9.09 -0.49
CA VAL A 281 7.38 8.15 0.45
C VAL A 281 8.00 8.26 1.85
N LEU A 282 9.34 8.22 1.93
CA LEU A 282 10.04 8.33 3.21
C LEU A 282 9.85 9.71 3.85
N GLU A 283 9.97 10.79 3.07
CA GLU A 283 9.70 12.16 3.55
C GLU A 283 8.27 12.31 4.07
N PHE A 284 7.28 11.79 3.34
CA PHE A 284 5.88 11.80 3.76
C PHE A 284 5.71 11.12 5.12
N LEU A 285 6.22 9.90 5.26
CA LEU A 285 6.10 9.12 6.50
C LEU A 285 6.79 9.81 7.69
N SER A 286 7.86 10.58 7.44
CA SER A 286 8.50 11.41 8.48
C SER A 286 7.59 12.53 9.03
N LEU A 287 6.55 12.91 8.31
CA LEU A 287 5.63 14.00 8.67
C LEU A 287 4.36 13.53 9.39
N VAL A 288 4.08 12.22 9.46
CA VAL A 288 2.88 11.64 10.11
C VAL A 288 3.07 11.38 11.60
N LYS A 289 2.54 12.21 12.49
CA LYS A 289 2.89 12.24 13.92
C LYS A 289 2.11 11.25 14.81
N ASP A 290 0.88 10.88 14.45
CA ASP A 290 0.12 9.89 15.21
C ASP A 290 0.61 8.46 14.92
N PRO A 291 0.94 7.62 15.93
CA PRO A 291 1.45 6.26 15.69
C PRO A 291 0.52 5.32 14.92
N SER A 292 -0.80 5.41 15.14
CA SER A 292 -1.77 4.54 14.45
C SER A 292 -1.89 4.93 12.98
N THR A 293 -1.94 6.23 12.73
CA THR A 293 -1.96 6.83 11.38
C THR A 293 -0.64 6.58 10.66
N PHE A 294 0.48 6.67 11.36
CA PHE A 294 1.80 6.32 10.82
C PHE A 294 1.83 4.86 10.36
N SER A 295 1.37 3.93 11.21
CA SER A 295 1.31 2.50 10.86
C SER A 295 0.38 2.24 9.67
N PHE A 296 -0.79 2.90 9.63
CA PHE A 296 -1.74 2.85 8.52
C PHE A 296 -1.09 3.29 7.19
N CYS A 297 -0.32 4.38 7.19
CA CYS A 297 0.40 4.84 6.01
C CYS A 297 1.63 3.96 5.68
N ALA A 298 2.39 3.53 6.68
CA ALA A 298 3.66 2.84 6.50
C ALA A 298 3.51 1.40 6.02
N ILE A 299 2.52 0.66 6.56
CA ILE A 299 2.33 -0.76 6.26
C ILE A 299 2.18 -1.00 4.75
N PRO A 300 1.27 -0.34 4.01
CA PRO A 300 1.17 -0.52 2.56
C PRO A 300 2.48 -0.21 1.82
N GLN A 301 3.22 0.81 2.25
CA GLN A 301 4.46 1.25 1.60
C GLN A 301 5.60 0.24 1.79
N VAL A 302 5.73 -0.34 2.99
CA VAL A 302 6.73 -1.40 3.23
C VAL A 302 6.36 -2.70 2.50
N MET A 303 5.07 -2.99 2.34
CA MET A 303 4.62 -4.11 1.51
C MET A 303 4.93 -3.87 0.03
N ALA A 304 4.79 -2.63 -0.44
CA ALA A 304 5.08 -2.28 -1.82
C ALA A 304 6.57 -2.40 -2.15
N ILE A 305 7.48 -1.87 -1.33
CA ILE A 305 8.93 -2.05 -1.59
C ILE A 305 9.36 -3.52 -1.50
N ALA A 306 8.78 -4.30 -0.57
CA ALA A 306 9.01 -5.74 -0.51
C ALA A 306 8.50 -6.47 -1.76
N THR A 307 7.34 -6.06 -2.28
CA THR A 307 6.77 -6.58 -3.52
C THR A 307 7.62 -6.20 -4.73
N LEU A 308 8.08 -4.95 -4.83
CA LEU A 308 9.01 -4.51 -5.87
C LEU A 308 10.28 -5.37 -5.89
N ALA A 309 10.82 -5.68 -4.72
CA ALA A 309 11.97 -6.59 -4.63
C ALA A 309 11.66 -8.03 -5.06
N GLU A 310 10.42 -8.52 -4.91
CA GLU A 310 9.99 -9.84 -5.39
C GLU A 310 9.72 -9.88 -6.89
N VAL A 311 9.19 -8.82 -7.49
CA VAL A 311 8.92 -8.74 -8.94
C VAL A 311 10.17 -8.40 -9.75
N TYR A 312 11.12 -7.67 -9.17
CA TYR A 312 12.36 -7.28 -9.83
C TYR A 312 13.15 -8.51 -10.30
N ASN A 313 13.47 -8.53 -11.59
CA ASN A 313 14.18 -9.61 -12.27
C ASN A 313 13.55 -11.01 -12.04
N ASN A 314 12.21 -11.09 -11.99
CA ASN A 314 11.48 -12.33 -11.72
C ASN A 314 10.53 -12.73 -12.88
N PRO A 315 10.81 -13.81 -13.62
CA PRO A 315 10.03 -14.18 -14.81
C PRO A 315 8.62 -14.65 -14.45
N LYS A 316 8.36 -14.98 -13.18
CA LYS A 316 7.04 -15.40 -12.72
C LYS A 316 5.97 -14.32 -12.93
N VAL A 317 6.35 -13.04 -12.92
CA VAL A 317 5.44 -11.91 -13.19
C VAL A 317 4.77 -12.03 -14.57
N LEU A 318 5.49 -12.54 -15.56
CA LEU A 318 4.99 -12.66 -16.94
C LEU A 318 3.96 -13.77 -17.12
N HIS A 319 3.87 -14.71 -16.17
CA HIS A 319 3.12 -15.96 -16.33
C HIS A 319 2.26 -16.34 -15.12
N GLY A 320 2.17 -15.48 -14.11
CA GLY A 320 1.46 -15.82 -12.89
C GLY A 320 1.58 -14.80 -11.79
N VAL A 321 1.13 -15.21 -10.61
CA VAL A 321 0.98 -14.33 -9.46
C VAL A 321 2.24 -14.35 -8.58
N VAL A 322 2.82 -13.18 -8.35
CA VAL A 322 3.91 -12.96 -7.39
C VAL A 322 3.33 -12.34 -6.13
N LYS A 323 3.48 -12.99 -4.97
CA LYS A 323 2.99 -12.50 -3.68
C LYS A 323 4.06 -12.72 -2.62
N ILE A 324 4.24 -11.73 -1.76
CA ILE A 324 5.04 -11.87 -0.53
C ILE A 324 4.42 -12.95 0.36
N ARG A 325 5.27 -13.65 1.13
CA ARG A 325 4.78 -14.69 2.06
C ARG A 325 4.04 -14.04 3.21
N LYS A 326 3.05 -14.76 3.76
CA LYS A 326 2.27 -14.29 4.92
C LYS A 326 3.17 -14.03 6.14
N GLY A 327 4.17 -14.88 6.36
CA GLY A 327 5.13 -14.70 7.44
C GLY A 327 5.97 -13.42 7.29
N THR A 328 6.47 -13.15 6.07
CA THR A 328 7.10 -11.88 5.72
C THR A 328 6.16 -10.68 5.94
N THR A 329 4.88 -10.81 5.58
CA THR A 329 3.86 -9.77 5.84
C THR A 329 3.75 -9.48 7.34
N CYS A 330 3.66 -10.50 8.19
CA CYS A 330 3.61 -10.30 9.64
C CYS A 330 4.87 -9.62 10.18
N LYS A 331 6.05 -10.00 9.68
CA LYS A 331 7.32 -9.36 10.05
C LYS A 331 7.34 -7.87 9.67
N LEU A 332 6.93 -7.56 8.45
CA LEU A 332 6.83 -6.18 7.95
C LEU A 332 5.88 -5.33 8.80
N ILE A 333 4.72 -5.85 9.17
CA ILE A 333 3.75 -5.15 10.05
C ILE A 333 4.36 -4.86 11.42
N LEU A 334 5.09 -5.81 12.01
CA LEU A 334 5.72 -5.62 13.32
C LEU A 334 6.86 -4.59 13.27
N GLU A 335 7.70 -4.66 12.24
CA GLU A 335 8.88 -3.80 12.11
C GLU A 335 8.56 -2.38 11.63
N SER A 336 7.44 -2.16 10.92
CA SER A 336 7.06 -0.84 10.36
C SER A 336 6.29 0.08 11.31
N ARG A 337 6.26 -0.23 12.62
CA ARG A 337 5.56 0.56 13.64
C ARG A 337 6.31 1.81 14.10
N THR A 338 7.58 1.95 13.73
CA THR A 338 8.42 3.12 14.01
C THR A 338 9.08 3.61 12.73
N TYR A 339 9.37 4.91 12.65
CA TYR A 339 10.04 5.47 11.47
C TYR A 339 11.44 4.88 11.22
N PRO A 340 12.31 4.67 12.23
CA PRO A 340 13.56 3.93 12.04
C PRO A 340 13.34 2.51 11.48
N GLY A 341 12.30 1.82 11.93
CA GLY A 341 11.94 0.48 11.44
C GLY A 341 11.57 0.49 9.95
N VAL A 342 10.77 1.47 9.51
CA VAL A 342 10.44 1.66 8.10
C VAL A 342 11.69 1.93 7.26
N VAL A 343 12.56 2.86 7.67
CA VAL A 343 13.78 3.17 6.91
C VAL A 343 14.69 1.95 6.80
N LYS A 344 14.81 1.15 7.87
CA LYS A 344 15.55 -0.12 7.86
C LYS A 344 14.97 -1.10 6.85
N ILE A 345 13.64 -1.24 6.77
CA ILE A 345 12.97 -2.12 5.81
C ILE A 345 13.24 -1.65 4.37
N PHE A 346 13.05 -0.37 4.09
CA PHE A 346 13.31 0.19 2.76
C PHE A 346 14.77 -0.04 2.34
N ARG A 347 15.73 0.26 3.22
CA ARG A 347 17.15 0.00 2.97
C ARG A 347 17.42 -1.47 2.64
N HIS A 348 16.85 -2.39 3.43
CA HIS A 348 16.99 -3.83 3.19
C HIS A 348 16.50 -4.24 1.79
N TYR A 349 15.29 -3.84 1.39
CA TYR A 349 14.74 -4.25 0.10
C TYR A 349 15.40 -3.53 -1.09
N ILE A 350 15.93 -2.33 -0.90
CA ILE A 350 16.78 -1.66 -1.90
C ILE A 350 18.08 -2.45 -2.12
N GLN A 351 18.70 -2.94 -1.05
CA GLN A 351 19.88 -3.82 -1.15
C GLN A 351 19.54 -5.14 -1.85
N VAL A 352 18.36 -5.73 -1.59
CA VAL A 352 17.88 -6.93 -2.29
C VAL A 352 17.74 -6.68 -3.80
N ILE A 353 17.13 -5.57 -4.21
CA ILE A 353 17.00 -5.18 -5.62
C ILE A 353 18.40 -5.00 -6.24
N ASN A 354 19.28 -4.26 -5.56
CA ASN A 354 20.64 -4.03 -6.04
C ASN A 354 21.41 -5.36 -6.22
N HIS A 355 21.33 -6.30 -5.27
CA HIS A 355 21.98 -7.61 -5.37
C HIS A 355 21.38 -8.53 -6.44
N LYS A 356 20.09 -8.39 -6.77
CA LYS A 356 19.45 -9.12 -7.88
C LYS A 356 19.78 -8.54 -9.26
N SER A 357 20.39 -7.37 -9.32
CA SER A 357 20.66 -6.66 -10.56
C SER A 357 21.71 -7.40 -11.40
N SER A 358 21.41 -7.60 -12.68
CA SER A 358 22.28 -8.29 -13.62
C SER A 358 23.00 -7.29 -14.51
N VAL A 359 24.30 -7.47 -14.73
CA VAL A 359 25.09 -6.65 -15.67
C VAL A 359 24.61 -6.76 -17.12
N ARG A 360 23.78 -7.77 -17.43
CA ARG A 360 23.16 -7.94 -18.75
C ARG A 360 21.96 -7.02 -18.95
N ASP A 361 21.38 -6.50 -17.86
CA ASP A 361 20.20 -5.65 -17.93
C ASP A 361 20.54 -4.28 -18.55
N PRO A 362 19.76 -3.79 -19.53
CA PRO A 362 20.01 -2.49 -20.16
C PRO A 362 19.91 -1.30 -19.20
N ASN A 363 19.21 -1.46 -18.08
CA ASN A 363 19.02 -0.48 -17.02
C ASN A 363 19.95 -0.70 -15.82
N TYR A 364 20.91 -1.63 -15.87
CA TYR A 364 21.81 -1.98 -14.75
C TYR A 364 22.43 -0.75 -14.06
N LEU A 365 23.01 0.16 -14.85
CA LEU A 365 23.64 1.38 -14.30
C LEU A 365 22.60 2.31 -13.65
N LYS A 366 21.44 2.51 -14.29
CA LYS A 366 20.39 3.40 -13.79
C LYS A 366 19.77 2.88 -12.49
N ILE A 367 19.54 1.57 -12.40
CA ILE A 367 19.09 0.91 -11.17
C ILE A 367 20.14 1.09 -10.08
N GLY A 368 21.42 0.79 -10.37
CA GLY A 368 22.50 0.94 -9.38
C GLY A 368 22.60 2.36 -8.81
N ILE A 369 22.50 3.39 -9.67
CA ILE A 369 22.47 4.79 -9.26
C ILE A 369 21.23 5.06 -8.38
N LYS A 370 20.03 4.64 -8.81
CA LYS A 370 18.79 4.88 -8.07
C LYS A 370 18.80 4.20 -6.69
N CYS A 371 19.27 2.95 -6.61
CA CYS A 371 19.45 2.23 -5.36
C CYS A 371 20.43 2.96 -4.44
N GLY A 372 21.58 3.40 -4.96
CA GLY A 372 22.58 4.14 -4.19
C GLY A 372 22.06 5.49 -3.67
N GLU A 373 21.30 6.23 -4.49
CA GLU A 373 20.64 7.47 -4.07
C GLU A 373 19.64 7.29 -2.92
N ILE A 374 18.87 6.20 -2.95
CA ILE A 374 17.89 5.88 -1.91
C ILE A 374 18.62 5.41 -0.64
N GLU A 375 19.63 4.56 -0.77
CA GLU A 375 20.43 4.08 0.35
C GLU A 375 21.16 5.23 1.05
N GLN A 376 21.75 6.15 0.30
CA GLN A 376 22.35 7.37 0.84
C GLN A 376 21.32 8.23 1.60
N PHE A 377 20.09 8.33 1.08
CA PHE A 377 19.02 9.06 1.75
C PHE A 377 18.62 8.40 3.08
N CYS A 378 18.50 7.07 3.10
CA CYS A 378 18.28 6.30 4.32
C CYS A 378 19.40 6.50 5.35
N GLU A 379 20.67 6.43 4.93
CA GLU A 379 21.84 6.67 5.79
C GLU A 379 21.90 8.09 6.34
N THR A 380 21.43 9.08 5.58
CA THR A 380 21.35 10.48 6.04
C THR A 380 20.36 10.62 7.20
N MET A 381 19.27 9.85 7.20
CA MET A 381 18.25 9.87 8.25
C MET A 381 18.63 9.03 9.46
N PHE A 382 19.07 7.79 9.23
CA PHE A 382 19.45 6.84 10.26
C PHE A 382 20.78 6.18 9.88
N PRO A 383 21.91 6.81 10.23
CA PRO A 383 23.24 6.32 9.92
C PRO A 383 23.50 4.94 10.53
N SER A 384 24.16 4.07 9.77
CA SER A 384 24.65 2.77 10.27
C SER A 384 25.65 2.92 11.42
N GLU A 385 25.74 1.89 12.26
CA GLU A 385 26.75 1.86 13.33
C GLU A 385 28.16 2.03 12.74
N ASN A 386 28.90 3.01 13.25
CA ASN A 386 30.23 3.44 12.77
C ASN A 386 30.26 4.21 11.43
N ALA A 387 29.13 4.55 10.82
CA ALA A 387 29.09 5.39 9.61
C ALA A 387 29.53 6.84 9.88
N ILE A 388 29.32 7.33 11.10
CA ILE A 388 29.77 8.66 11.53
C ILE A 388 31.14 8.52 12.21
N PRO A 389 32.20 9.18 11.70
CA PRO A 389 33.49 9.21 12.36
C PRO A 389 33.38 9.74 13.80
N LYS A 390 34.17 9.17 14.73
CA LYS A 390 34.19 9.62 16.13
C LYS A 390 34.47 11.13 16.20
N GLY A 391 33.52 11.89 16.75
CA GLY A 391 33.60 13.35 16.89
C GLY A 391 32.94 14.17 15.77
N ALA A 392 32.47 13.54 14.69
CA ALA A 392 31.71 14.24 13.65
C ALA A 392 30.26 14.49 14.12
N ARG A 393 29.73 15.68 13.80
CA ARG A 393 28.33 16.04 14.05
C ARG A 393 27.51 15.81 12.79
N ILE A 394 26.31 15.27 12.95
CA ILE A 394 25.33 15.19 11.87
C ILE A 394 24.93 16.63 11.51
N SER A 395 25.00 16.98 10.22
CA SER A 395 24.59 18.30 9.72
C SER A 395 23.14 18.61 10.10
N GLU A 396 22.83 19.82 10.56
CA GLU A 396 21.46 20.21 10.92
C GLU A 396 20.60 20.56 9.69
N GLY A 397 20.31 19.56 8.86
CA GLY A 397 19.39 19.69 7.73
C GLY A 397 17.90 19.71 8.13
N PRO A 398 17.00 20.06 7.20
CA PRO A 398 15.54 20.07 7.43
C PRO A 398 15.01 18.72 7.95
N ILE A 399 15.44 17.61 7.34
CA ILE A 399 15.02 16.26 7.74
C ILE A 399 15.42 15.93 9.19
N ASN A 400 16.59 16.40 9.65
CA ASN A 400 17.06 16.15 11.02
C ASN A 400 16.22 16.89 12.07
N LYS A 401 15.64 18.04 11.73
CA LYS A 401 14.67 18.72 12.62
C LYS A 401 13.37 17.91 12.71
N ILE A 402 12.89 17.39 11.59
CA ILE A 402 11.70 16.52 11.55
C ILE A 402 11.94 15.25 12.39
N LEU A 403 13.09 14.59 12.22
CA LEU A 403 13.47 13.42 13.01
C LEU A 403 13.51 13.71 14.51
N LYS A 404 14.10 14.83 14.93
CA LYS A 404 14.09 15.28 16.33
C LYS A 404 12.67 15.44 16.86
N SER A 405 11.75 16.01 16.07
CA SER A 405 10.34 16.20 16.48
C SER A 405 9.57 14.88 16.66
N ARG A 406 9.96 13.83 15.92
CA ARG A 406 9.32 12.51 16.01
C ARG A 406 9.88 11.62 17.11
N LYS A 407 11.10 11.89 17.57
CA LYS A 407 11.86 10.97 18.42
C LYS A 407 11.06 10.46 19.63
N SER A 408 10.35 11.33 20.33
CA SER A 408 9.52 10.92 21.47
C SER A 408 8.40 9.95 21.11
N ILE A 409 7.81 10.11 19.92
CA ILE A 409 6.75 9.24 19.39
C ILE A 409 7.34 7.87 19.09
N ASP A 410 8.44 7.82 18.32
CA ASP A 410 9.10 6.57 17.93
C ASP A 410 9.65 5.83 19.16
N ASP A 411 10.26 6.54 20.13
CA ASP A 411 10.78 5.95 21.37
C ASP A 411 9.65 5.36 22.22
N SER A 412 8.52 6.06 22.35
CA SER A 412 7.34 5.55 23.09
C SER A 412 6.78 4.27 22.47
N MET A 413 6.81 4.20 21.14
CA MET A 413 6.32 3.06 20.40
C MET A 413 7.31 1.89 20.49
N GLN A 414 8.61 2.17 20.49
CA GLN A 414 9.67 1.18 20.68
C GLN A 414 9.56 0.47 22.03
N VAL A 415 9.29 1.19 23.13
CA VAL A 415 9.10 0.60 24.46
C VAL A 415 8.01 -0.48 24.45
N ARG A 416 6.90 -0.23 23.75
CA ARG A 416 5.82 -1.20 23.64
C ARG A 416 6.21 -2.41 22.78
N ILE A 417 6.92 -2.17 21.67
CA ILE A 417 7.43 -3.24 20.79
C ILE A 417 8.39 -4.14 21.55
N ASP A 418 9.27 -3.56 22.37
CA ASP A 418 10.24 -4.31 23.17
C ASP A 418 9.52 -5.17 24.22
N GLN A 419 8.49 -4.64 24.88
CA GLN A 419 7.67 -5.40 25.83
C GLN A 419 6.93 -6.57 25.15
N GLU A 420 6.30 -6.34 23.99
CA GLU A 420 5.62 -7.38 23.21
C GLU A 420 6.61 -8.47 22.75
N THR A 421 7.80 -8.05 22.33
CA THR A 421 8.88 -8.95 21.88
C THR A 421 9.43 -9.77 23.04
N PHE A 422 9.64 -9.16 24.20
CA PHE A 422 10.06 -9.84 25.42
C PHE A 422 9.03 -10.90 25.83
N ASN A 423 7.75 -10.56 25.87
CA ASN A 423 6.68 -11.50 26.22
C ASN A 423 6.62 -12.68 25.24
N THR A 424 6.75 -12.40 23.94
CA THR A 424 6.78 -13.44 22.90
C THR A 424 7.97 -14.38 23.11
N ASN A 425 9.17 -13.84 23.30
CA ASN A 425 10.39 -14.62 23.52
C ASN A 425 10.31 -15.46 24.80
N ALA A 426 9.75 -14.92 25.88
CA ALA A 426 9.60 -15.63 27.15
C ALA A 426 8.69 -16.86 26.98
N VAL A 427 7.55 -16.72 26.30
CA VAL A 427 6.63 -17.85 26.05
C VAL A 427 7.24 -18.88 25.11
N LEU A 428 7.85 -18.45 24.00
CA LEU A 428 8.52 -19.36 23.07
C LEU A 428 9.68 -20.11 23.73
N GLY A 429 10.46 -19.42 24.56
CA GLY A 429 11.54 -20.02 25.35
C GLY A 429 11.02 -21.08 26.32
N PHE A 430 9.95 -20.78 27.05
CA PHE A 430 9.31 -21.72 27.96
C PHE A 430 8.78 -22.97 27.24
N ILE A 431 8.09 -22.80 26.10
CA ILE A 431 7.64 -23.92 25.25
C ILE A 431 8.83 -24.76 24.77
N GLY A 432 9.91 -24.11 24.33
CA GLY A 432 11.13 -24.79 23.89
C GLY A 432 11.75 -25.66 24.99
N VAL A 433 11.83 -25.16 26.22
CA VAL A 433 12.33 -25.91 27.39
C VAL A 433 11.42 -27.09 27.72
N LEU A 434 10.09 -26.92 27.65
CA LEU A 434 9.14 -28.01 27.88
C LEU A 434 9.27 -29.12 26.83
N LEU A 435 9.35 -28.77 25.55
CA LEU A 435 9.52 -29.75 24.46
C LEU A 435 10.84 -30.49 24.56
N ALA A 436 11.94 -29.79 24.88
CA ALA A 436 13.24 -30.42 25.11
C ALA A 436 13.19 -31.39 26.31
N SER A 437 12.52 -30.99 27.39
CA SER A 437 12.35 -31.83 28.59
C SER A 437 11.51 -33.07 28.31
N LEU A 438 10.42 -32.93 27.54
CA LEU A 438 9.56 -34.04 27.10
C LEU A 438 10.28 -34.99 26.14
N PHE A 439 11.09 -34.46 25.23
CA PHE A 439 11.94 -35.26 24.36
C PHE A 439 12.96 -36.07 25.18
N ILE A 440 13.66 -35.43 26.12
CA ILE A 440 14.60 -36.12 27.02
C ILE A 440 13.87 -37.20 27.85
N TYR A 441 12.63 -36.95 28.29
CA TYR A 441 11.84 -37.91 29.04
C TYR A 441 11.37 -39.11 28.20
N ILE A 442 10.99 -38.90 26.93
CA ILE A 442 10.51 -39.97 26.04
C ILE A 442 11.67 -40.86 25.53
N TYR A 443 12.86 -40.28 25.36
CA TYR A 443 14.04 -40.98 24.84
C TYR A 443 15.03 -41.41 25.94
N ARG A 444 14.64 -41.31 27.21
CA ARG A 444 15.25 -42.01 28.34
C ARG A 444 14.43 -43.24 28.67
#